data_AF-A0A0D2ZUQ8-F1
#
_entry.id   AF-A0A0D2ZUQ8-F1
#
_cell.length_a   1.000
_cell.length_b   1.000
_cell.length_c   1.000
_cell.angle_alpha   90.00
_cell.angle_beta   90.00
_cell.angle_gamma   90.00
#
_symmetry.space_group_name_H-M   'P 1'
#
loop_
_entity.id
_entity.type
_entity.pdbx_description
1 polymer ?
#
loop_
_entity_poly.entity_id
_entity_poly.type
_entity_poly.pdbx_seq_one_letter_code
_entity_poly.pdbx_strand_id
1 'polypeptide(L)' 'MRRAFLPYNYERTLYNKLQTLRQGTRTVEEYATEFFYTTAQMTAGKTEKQLISRFIGGLRS' A
#
# COMPACT_ATOMS: atom_id res chain seq x y z
N MET A 1 8.67 -15.76 14.63
CA MET A 1 8.66 -16.62 13.42
C MET A 1 8.44 -15.87 12.10
N ARG A 2 7.63 -14.80 12.01
CA ARG A 2 7.40 -14.08 10.72
C ARG A 2 8.69 -13.54 10.04
N ARG A 3 9.68 -13.08 10.82
CA ARG A 3 10.96 -12.58 10.27
C ARG A 3 11.86 -13.64 9.62
N ALA A 4 11.65 -14.93 9.89
CA ALA A 4 12.51 -16.00 9.36
C ALA A 4 12.18 -16.39 7.91
N PHE A 5 10.97 -16.05 7.43
CA PHE A 5 10.47 -16.46 6.11
C PHE A 5 10.22 -15.28 5.16
N LEU A 6 10.31 -14.05 5.65
CA LEU A 6 10.14 -12.87 4.82
C LEU A 6 11.50 -12.45 4.26
N PRO A 7 11.59 -12.15 2.96
CA PRO A 7 12.79 -11.57 2.39
C PRO A 7 13.25 -10.33 3.18
N TYR A 8 14.56 -10.12 3.27
CA TYR A 8 15.13 -8.97 3.98
C TYR A 8 14.59 -7.61 3.48
N ASN A 9 14.12 -7.56 2.24
CA ASN A 9 13.55 -6.38 1.60
C ASN A 9 12.02 -6.33 1.63
N TYR A 10 11.33 -7.24 2.33
CA TYR A 10 9.87 -7.36 2.31
C TYR A 10 9.15 -6.04 2.64
N GLU A 11 9.58 -5.35 3.71
CA GLU A 11 8.99 -4.06 4.09
C GLU A 11 9.25 -2.98 3.03
N ARG A 12 10.43 -2.96 2.41
CA ARG A 12 10.75 -2.04 1.31
C ARG A 12 9.90 -2.33 0.09
N THR A 13 9.67 -3.60 -0.23
CA THR A 13 8.82 -4.03 -1.35
C THR A 13 7.37 -3.61 -1.14
N LEU A 14 6.81 -3.83 0.06
CA LEU A 14 5.47 -3.35 0.41
C LEU A 14 5.37 -1.82 0.34
N TYR A 15 6.39 -1.12 0.85
CA TYR A 15 6.42 0.33 0.77
C TYR A 15 6.44 0.83 -0.67
N ASN A 16 7.29 0.25 -1.52
CA ASN A 16 7.35 0.58 -2.94
C ASN A 16 6.03 0.27 -3.64
N LYS A 17 5.43 -0.89 -3.38
CA LYS A 17 4.13 -1.27 -3.92
C LYS A 17 3.06 -0.24 -3.55
N LEU A 18 3.00 0.18 -2.28
CA LEU A 18 2.07 1.23 -1.86
C LEU A 18 2.37 2.56 -2.54
N GLN A 19 3.65 2.91 -2.76
CA GLN A 19 4.08 4.18 -3.36
C GLN A 19 3.90 4.25 -4.88
N THR A 20 3.88 3.13 -5.58
CA THR A 20 3.59 3.05 -7.01
C THR A 20 2.13 2.72 -7.32
N LEU A 21 1.32 2.39 -6.31
CA LEU A 21 -0.10 2.11 -6.50
C LEU A 21 -0.83 3.35 -7.02
N ARG A 22 -1.52 3.19 -8.15
CA ARG A 22 -2.29 4.19 -8.89
C ARG A 22 -3.60 3.56 -9.35
N GLN A 23 -4.69 4.30 -9.41
CA GLN A 23 -5.93 3.79 -9.96
C GLN A 23 -5.75 3.43 -11.44
N GLY A 24 -5.17 4.32 -12.24
CA GLY A 24 -5.05 4.13 -13.68
C GLY A 24 -6.42 3.87 -14.33
N THR A 25 -6.49 2.82 -15.15
CA THR A 25 -7.71 2.39 -15.84
C THR A 25 -8.64 1.51 -14.97
N ARG A 26 -8.25 1.22 -13.73
CA ARG A 26 -9.02 0.34 -12.84
C ARG A 26 -10.18 1.06 -12.20
N THR A 27 -11.17 0.30 -11.76
CA THR A 27 -12.25 0.83 -10.94
C THR A 27 -11.72 1.34 -9.60
N VAL A 28 -12.46 2.26 -8.99
CA VAL A 28 -12.12 2.77 -7.65
C VAL A 28 -12.12 1.63 -6.62
N GLU A 29 -13.01 0.64 -6.78
CA GLU A 29 -13.11 -0.53 -5.91
C GLU A 29 -11.89 -1.44 -5.98
N GLU A 30 -11.41 -1.77 -7.18
CA GLU A 30 -10.19 -2.58 -7.36
C GLU A 30 -8.97 -1.87 -6.77
N TYR A 31 -8.86 -0.57 -7.00
CA TYR A 31 -7.79 0.25 -6.42
C TYR A 31 -7.87 0.28 -4.89
N ALA A 32 -9.05 0.49 -4.33
CA ALA A 32 -9.26 0.56 -2.89
C ALA A 32 -8.96 -0.76 -2.20
N THR A 33 -9.42 -1.87 -2.78
CA THR A 33 -9.15 -3.22 -2.27
C THR A 33 -7.64 -3.47 -2.17
N GLU A 34 -6.88 -3.18 -3.23
CA GLU A 34 -5.43 -3.39 -3.23
C GLU A 34 -4.71 -2.44 -2.26
N PHE A 35 -5.18 -1.20 -2.14
CA PHE A 35 -4.65 -0.24 -1.20
C PHE A 35 -4.78 -0.75 0.24
N PHE A 36 -6.00 -1.13 0.66
CA PHE A 36 -6.26 -1.61 2.02
C PHE A 36 -5.52 -2.90 2.34
N TYR A 37 -5.45 -3.84 1.38
CA TYR A 37 -4.68 -5.07 1.52
C TYR A 37 -3.19 -4.81 1.72
N THR A 38 -2.63 -3.86 0.97
CA THR A 38 -1.21 -3.49 1.08
C THR A 38 -0.92 -2.78 2.41
N THR A 39 -1.80 -1.87 2.84
CA THR A 39 -1.63 -1.16 4.12
C THR A 39 -1.77 -2.07 5.33
N ALA A 40 -2.65 -3.08 5.28
CA ALA A 40 -2.82 -4.05 6.37
C ALA A 40 -1.59 -4.94 6.57
N GLN A 41 -0.77 -5.14 5.52
CA GLN A 41 0.48 -5.90 5.60
C GLN A 41 1.66 -5.08 6.12
N MET A 42 1.57 -3.75 6.09
CA MET A 42 2.64 -2.89 6.58
C MET A 42 2.63 -2.88 8.10
N THR A 43 3.68 -3.43 8.71
CA THR A 43 3.92 -3.42 10.16
C THR A 43 4.31 -2.05 10.69
N ALA A 44 4.83 -1.17 9.84
CA ALA A 44 5.22 0.19 10.19
C ALA A 44 4.01 1.14 10.08
N GLY A 45 3.60 1.70 11.23
CA GLY A 45 2.42 2.56 11.34
C GLY A 45 2.56 3.88 10.59
N LYS A 46 1.85 4.03 9.48
CA LYS A 46 1.56 5.35 8.90
C LYS A 46 0.42 5.99 9.68
N THR A 47 0.45 7.31 9.81
CA THR A 47 -0.70 8.02 10.39
C THR A 47 -1.88 7.95 9.43
N GLU A 48 -3.10 8.01 9.96
CA GLU A 48 -4.33 8.04 9.15
C GLU A 48 -4.28 9.15 8.10
N LYS A 49 -3.80 10.35 8.47
CA LYS A 49 -3.62 11.48 7.54
C LYS A 49 -2.70 11.13 6.36
N GLN A 50 -1.60 10.42 6.61
CA GLN A 50 -0.68 9.97 5.56
C GLN A 50 -1.33 8.93 4.65
N LEU A 51 -2.15 8.03 5.21
CA LEU A 51 -2.88 7.03 4.44
C LEU A 51 -3.94 7.67 3.55
N ILE A 52 -4.73 8.60 4.07
CA ILE A 52 -5.74 9.35 3.31
C ILE A 52 -5.08 10.14 2.18
N SER A 53 -4.02 10.90 2.47
CA SER A 53 -3.27 11.65 1.45
C SER A 53 -2.73 10.73 0.37
N ARG A 54 -2.19 9.57 0.76
CA ARG A 54 -1.66 8.57 -0.17
C ARG A 54 -2.75 7.91 -1.02
N PHE A 55 -3.92 7.65 -0.44
CA PHE A 55 -5.07 7.09 -1.13
C PHE A 55 -5.62 8.06 -2.18
N ILE A 56 -5.86 9.31 -1.80
CA ILE A 56 -6.37 10.36 -2.69
C ILE A 56 -5.38 10.63 -3.82
N GLY A 57 -4.08 10.72 -3.52
CA GLY A 57 -3.04 10.97 -4.53
C GLY A 57 -2.86 9.85 -5.55
N GLY A 58 -3.42 8.65 -5.31
CA GLY A 58 -3.45 7.56 -6.28
C GLY A 58 -4.75 7.48 -7.08
N LEU A 59 -5.79 8.24 -6.74
CA LEU A 59 -7.05 8.27 -7.51
C LEU A 59 -6.86 9.02 -8.82
N ARG A 60 -7.41 8.46 -9.93
CA ARG A 60 -7.36 9.03 -11.29
C ARG A 60 -5.97 9.44 -11.80
N SER A 61 -4.92 8.79 -11.29
CA SER A 61 -3.51 8.99 -11.66
C SER A 61 -2.92 7.78 -12.37
#